data_AF-A0A444KKG1-F1
#
_entry.id   AF-A0A444KKG1-F1
#
_cell.length_a   1.000
_cell.length_b   1.000
_cell.length_c   1.000
_cell.angle_alpha   90.00
_cell.angle_beta   90.00
_cell.angle_gamma   90.00
#
_symmetry.space_group_name_H-M   'P 1'
#
loop_
_entity.id
_entity.type
_entity.pdbx_description
1 polymer ?
#
loop_
_entity_poly.entity_id
_entity_poly.type
_entity_poly.pdbx_seq_one_letter_code
_entity_poly.pdbx_strand_id
1 'polypeptide(L)'
;MARSRPTVADLQALKGKRQLSKLRVFSLDEAEAAERAGIDMISVTYELIFDPRFRDAAPTCFAIPGDEQAKMGATTDEILRMAVKLRAASADAMYCSASLQTIRRLRDEHIPVCGHVGLIPAHATWTGGFKAVGKTAESAAFVWKQVKDLEAAGAFAAEIEVVPAEVASAISRRTPLIMISMGAGAGCDAQYLFSEDVLGTNRGRYPRHAKRYRDLAAEFDRIQNERIAAFSEYAADIRSGAYPEPRHMVEADAEELRKFEAFLDAEG
;
A
#
# COMPACT_ATOMS: atom_id res chain seq x y z
N MET A 1 11.20 4.62 24.77
CA MET A 1 11.14 5.90 24.04
C MET A 1 10.06 5.79 23.00
N ALA A 2 9.21 6.81 22.83
CA ALA A 2 8.28 6.86 21.72
C ALA A 2 9.07 6.81 20.41
N ARG A 3 8.60 6.02 19.44
CA ARG A 3 9.24 5.93 18.12
C ARG A 3 9.09 7.29 17.43
N SER A 4 10.14 7.77 16.79
CA SER A 4 10.09 9.00 15.97
C SER A 4 10.06 8.63 14.50
N ARG A 5 9.42 9.49 13.68
CA ARG A 5 9.47 9.36 12.22
C ARG A 5 10.91 9.52 11.73
N PRO A 6 11.51 8.52 11.05
CA PRO A 6 12.89 8.62 10.61
C PRO A 6 13.01 9.57 9.42
N THR A 7 14.20 10.13 9.24
CA THR A 7 14.58 10.89 8.05
C THR A 7 15.33 9.99 7.05
N VAL A 8 15.55 10.47 5.83
CA VAL A 8 16.44 9.80 4.86
C VAL A 8 17.82 9.55 5.45
N ALA A 9 18.37 10.50 6.21
CA ALA A 9 19.67 10.36 6.85
C ALA A 9 19.67 9.24 7.91
N ASP A 10 18.60 9.11 8.70
CA ASP A 10 18.45 8.03 9.67
C ASP A 10 18.40 6.66 8.97
N LEU A 11 17.65 6.55 7.88
CA LEU A 11 17.60 5.32 7.07
C LEU A 11 18.98 4.98 6.50
N GLN A 12 19.69 5.95 5.93
CA GLN A 12 21.06 5.78 5.43
C GLN A 12 22.05 5.38 6.51
N ALA A 13 21.92 5.92 7.73
CA ALA A 13 22.78 5.59 8.86
C ALA A 13 22.62 4.15 9.36
N LEU A 14 21.46 3.53 9.08
CA LEU A 14 21.14 2.12 9.38
C LEU A 14 21.62 1.13 8.32
N LYS A 15 22.00 1.61 7.13
CA LYS A 15 22.49 0.79 6.03
C LYS A 15 23.64 -0.11 6.49
N GLY A 16 23.53 -1.41 6.22
CA GLY A 16 24.51 -2.43 6.66
C GLY A 16 24.55 -2.72 8.16
N LYS A 17 23.75 -2.03 9.00
CA LYS A 17 23.68 -2.24 10.45
C LYS A 17 22.39 -2.91 10.90
N ARG A 18 21.26 -2.56 10.27
CA ARG A 18 19.95 -3.14 10.53
C ARG A 18 19.16 -3.25 9.23
N GLN A 19 18.52 -4.39 9.02
CA GLN A 19 17.59 -4.56 7.91
C GLN A 19 16.24 -3.94 8.26
N LEU A 20 15.70 -3.15 7.34
CA LEU A 20 14.44 -2.44 7.50
C LEU A 20 13.26 -3.26 6.95
N SER A 21 12.09 -3.07 7.54
CA SER A 21 10.81 -3.63 7.09
C SER A 21 10.03 -2.61 6.25
N LYS A 22 9.48 -3.04 5.12
CA LYS A 22 8.58 -2.23 4.29
C LYS A 22 7.32 -3.01 3.93
N LEU A 23 6.16 -2.36 4.02
CA LEU A 23 4.89 -2.90 3.52
C LEU A 23 4.20 -1.95 2.54
N ARG A 24 3.49 -2.49 1.56
CA ARG A 24 2.48 -1.73 0.80
C ARG A 24 1.19 -1.86 1.59
N VAL A 25 0.58 -0.76 1.99
CA VAL A 25 -0.71 -0.75 2.70
C VAL A 25 -1.78 -0.04 1.87
N PHE A 26 -3.03 -0.45 2.04
CA PHE A 26 -4.15 -0.02 1.19
C PHE A 26 -5.27 0.72 1.93
N SER A 27 -5.22 0.75 3.26
CA SER A 27 -6.23 1.43 4.10
C SER A 27 -5.62 2.09 5.32
N LEU A 28 -6.40 2.96 5.99
CA LEU A 28 -5.99 3.57 7.26
C LEU A 28 -5.82 2.50 8.35
N ASP A 29 -6.69 1.50 8.41
CA ASP A 29 -6.60 0.40 9.38
C ASP A 29 -5.31 -0.41 9.18
N GLU A 30 -4.91 -0.66 7.93
CA GLU A 30 -3.63 -1.32 7.64
C GLU A 30 -2.42 -0.44 7.98
N ALA A 31 -2.52 0.87 7.73
CA ALA A 31 -1.48 1.82 8.11
C ALA A 31 -1.31 1.90 9.64
N GLU A 32 -2.42 1.94 10.40
CA GLU A 32 -2.41 1.89 11.86
C GLU A 32 -1.83 0.57 12.37
N ALA A 33 -2.24 -0.56 11.78
CA ALA A 33 -1.70 -1.86 12.13
C ALA A 33 -0.18 -1.93 11.89
N ALA A 34 0.31 -1.40 10.76
CA ALA A 34 1.73 -1.36 10.42
C ALA A 34 2.52 -0.47 11.39
N GLU A 35 1.99 0.71 11.74
CA GLU A 35 2.56 1.60 12.75
C GLU A 35 2.72 0.89 14.09
N ARG A 36 1.63 0.32 14.61
CA ARG A 36 1.59 -0.36 15.91
C ARG A 36 2.47 -1.61 15.95
N ALA A 37 2.65 -2.27 14.81
CA ALA A 37 3.55 -3.42 14.67
C ALA A 37 5.03 -3.01 14.56
N GLY A 38 5.35 -1.72 14.40
CA GLY A 38 6.72 -1.24 14.30
C GLY A 38 7.34 -1.37 12.90
N ILE A 39 6.52 -1.38 11.83
CA ILE A 39 7.01 -1.42 10.44
C ILE A 39 7.79 -0.13 10.14
N ASP A 40 8.99 -0.24 9.56
CA ASP A 40 9.89 0.90 9.37
C ASP A 40 9.39 1.88 8.30
N MET A 41 9.01 1.35 7.14
CA MET A 41 8.59 2.11 5.96
C MET A 41 7.26 1.59 5.43
N ILE A 42 6.40 2.46 4.91
CA ILE A 42 5.18 2.05 4.23
C ILE A 42 5.10 2.68 2.84
N SER A 43 4.82 1.85 1.85
CA SER A 43 4.37 2.28 0.53
C SER A 43 2.86 2.47 0.60
N VAL A 44 2.36 3.59 0.07
CA VAL A 44 0.94 3.97 0.17
C VAL A 44 0.42 4.45 -1.18
N THR A 45 -0.88 4.31 -1.41
CA THR A 45 -1.53 4.93 -2.58
C THR A 45 -1.61 6.44 -2.41
N TYR A 46 -1.89 7.17 -3.49
CA TYR A 46 -2.10 8.61 -3.43
C TYR A 46 -3.38 8.97 -2.66
N GLU A 47 -4.42 8.17 -2.81
CA GLU A 47 -5.68 8.35 -2.08
C GLU A 47 -5.44 8.26 -0.57
N LEU A 48 -4.62 7.30 -0.12
CA LEU A 48 -4.37 7.08 1.30
C LEU A 48 -3.53 8.21 1.92
N ILE A 49 -2.47 8.68 1.25
CA ILE A 49 -1.64 9.77 1.77
C ILE A 49 -2.36 11.12 1.76
N PHE A 50 -3.34 11.32 0.87
CA PHE A 50 -4.17 12.52 0.85
C PHE A 50 -5.31 12.50 1.87
N ASP A 51 -5.59 11.36 2.52
CA ASP A 51 -6.55 11.33 3.63
C ASP A 51 -5.96 12.11 4.82
N PRO A 52 -6.67 13.13 5.34
CA PRO A 52 -6.16 13.96 6.44
C PRO A 52 -5.88 13.17 7.72
N ARG A 53 -6.48 11.98 7.88
CA ARG A 53 -6.28 11.10 9.04
C ARG A 53 -5.05 10.21 8.92
N PHE A 54 -4.36 10.23 7.78
CA PHE A 54 -3.24 9.32 7.52
C PHE A 54 -2.15 9.40 8.59
N ARG A 55 -1.77 10.61 9.03
CA ARG A 55 -0.74 10.78 10.06
C ARG A 55 -1.23 10.53 11.49
N ASP A 56 -2.54 10.47 11.71
CA ASP A 56 -3.08 9.97 12.97
C ASP A 56 -2.95 8.43 13.02
N ALA A 57 -3.18 7.75 11.89
CA ALA A 57 -3.02 6.30 11.78
C ALA A 57 -1.54 5.86 11.78
N ALA A 58 -0.68 6.55 11.03
CA ALA A 58 0.75 6.21 10.86
C ALA A 58 1.68 7.41 11.13
N PRO A 59 1.79 7.86 12.39
CA PRO A 59 2.60 9.01 12.79
C PRO A 59 4.11 8.84 12.55
N THR A 60 4.66 7.61 12.58
CA THR A 60 6.11 7.39 12.60
C THR A 60 6.65 6.50 11.48
N CYS A 61 5.81 5.74 10.79
CA CYS A 61 6.22 5.05 9.57
C CYS A 61 6.74 6.04 8.50
N PHE A 62 7.86 5.71 7.87
CA PHE A 62 8.38 6.46 6.73
C PHE A 62 7.51 6.19 5.49
N ALA A 63 6.71 7.17 5.07
CA ALA A 63 5.71 7.02 4.03
C ALA A 63 6.29 7.37 2.65
N ILE A 64 6.22 6.39 1.74
CA ILE A 64 6.66 6.50 0.35
C ILE A 64 5.44 6.26 -0.56
N PRO A 65 4.63 7.29 -0.86
CA PRO A 65 3.59 7.16 -1.86
C PRO A 65 4.16 6.75 -3.21
N GLY A 66 3.42 5.85 -3.86
CA GLY A 66 3.73 5.33 -5.18
C GLY A 66 2.48 4.73 -5.79
N ASP A 67 2.37 4.79 -7.10
CA ASP A 67 1.28 4.15 -7.85
C ASP A 67 1.79 3.76 -9.24
N GLU A 68 0.94 3.13 -10.03
CA GLU A 68 1.23 2.83 -11.43
C GLU A 68 1.68 4.10 -12.17
N GLN A 69 2.59 3.91 -13.14
CA GLN A 69 3.20 5.02 -13.87
C GLN A 69 2.18 5.96 -14.51
N ALA A 70 1.03 5.42 -14.94
CA ALA A 70 -0.07 6.21 -15.51
C ALA A 70 -0.64 7.26 -14.55
N LYS A 71 -0.62 7.00 -13.23
CA LYS A 71 -1.15 7.92 -12.22
C LYS A 71 -0.12 8.93 -11.71
N MET A 72 1.18 8.69 -11.94
CA MET A 72 2.23 9.62 -11.53
C MET A 72 2.24 10.92 -12.36
N GLY A 73 1.83 10.83 -13.63
CA GLY A 73 1.88 11.91 -14.61
C GLY A 73 2.62 11.49 -15.88
N ALA A 74 2.25 12.06 -17.02
CA ALA A 74 2.86 11.76 -18.32
C ALA A 74 4.16 12.53 -18.56
N THR A 75 4.32 13.70 -17.91
CA THR A 75 5.50 14.57 -18.06
C THR A 75 6.25 14.78 -16.75
N THR A 76 7.51 15.22 -16.86
CA THR A 76 8.31 15.57 -15.67
C THR A 76 7.65 16.65 -14.81
N ASP A 77 7.02 17.65 -15.43
CA ASP A 77 6.42 18.76 -14.69
C ASP A 77 5.11 18.35 -13.99
N GLU A 78 4.35 17.43 -14.58
CA GLU A 78 3.19 16.83 -13.92
C GLU A 78 3.60 16.00 -12.70
N ILE A 79 4.63 15.16 -12.86
CA ILE A 79 5.19 14.33 -11.78
C ILE A 79 5.72 15.23 -10.67
N LEU A 80 6.42 16.33 -11.01
CA LEU A 80 6.92 17.28 -10.01
C LEU A 80 5.78 17.98 -9.26
N ARG A 81 4.72 18.40 -9.97
CA ARG A 81 3.53 18.99 -9.35
C ARG A 81 2.86 18.00 -8.40
N MET A 82 2.77 16.73 -8.76
CA MET A 82 2.26 15.69 -7.89
C MET A 82 3.15 15.52 -6.66
N ALA A 83 4.47 15.45 -6.84
CA ALA A 83 5.42 15.29 -5.76
C ALA A 83 5.33 16.41 -4.69
N VAL A 84 5.13 17.67 -5.13
CA VAL A 84 4.89 18.80 -4.22
C VAL A 84 3.61 18.60 -3.41
N LYS A 85 2.52 18.12 -4.04
CA LYS A 85 1.27 17.82 -3.32
C LYS A 85 1.45 16.70 -2.31
N LEU A 86 2.14 15.62 -2.68
CA LEU A 86 2.44 14.49 -1.80
C LEU A 86 3.26 14.95 -0.58
N ARG A 87 4.28 15.78 -0.79
CA ARG A 87 5.08 16.37 0.31
C ARG A 87 4.21 17.23 1.23
N ALA A 88 3.31 18.05 0.68
CA ALA A 88 2.37 18.85 1.47
C ALA A 88 1.39 17.96 2.28
N ALA A 89 1.05 16.78 1.75
CA ALA A 89 0.28 15.73 2.42
C ALA A 89 1.14 14.85 3.36
N SER A 90 2.29 15.35 3.79
CA SER A 90 3.20 14.68 4.73
C SER A 90 3.88 13.41 4.20
N ALA A 91 4.00 13.20 2.89
CA ALA A 91 4.88 12.16 2.36
C ALA A 91 6.35 12.43 2.70
N ASP A 92 7.12 11.40 3.06
CA ASP A 92 8.54 11.54 3.41
C ASP A 92 9.46 11.36 2.19
N ALA A 93 8.98 10.65 1.16
CA ALA A 93 9.63 10.47 -0.12
C ALA A 93 8.59 10.20 -1.22
N MET A 94 9.04 10.07 -2.47
CA MET A 94 8.22 9.63 -3.58
C MET A 94 8.83 8.40 -4.25
N TYR A 95 8.02 7.37 -4.51
CA TYR A 95 8.40 6.32 -5.45
C TYR A 95 8.30 6.87 -6.89
N CYS A 96 9.34 6.68 -7.69
CA CYS A 96 9.35 7.13 -9.08
C CYS A 96 10.19 6.22 -9.97
N SER A 97 9.52 5.49 -10.86
CA SER A 97 10.14 4.65 -11.90
C SER A 97 10.21 5.33 -13.27
N ALA A 98 10.00 6.66 -13.33
CA ALA A 98 10.04 7.44 -14.56
C ALA A 98 11.50 7.69 -15.04
N SER A 99 11.67 8.58 -16.00
CA SER A 99 12.99 8.87 -16.57
C SER A 99 14.00 9.38 -15.53
N LEU A 100 15.29 9.10 -15.73
CA LEU A 100 16.37 9.62 -14.88
C LEU A 100 16.40 11.17 -14.85
N GLN A 101 15.93 11.82 -15.92
CA GLN A 101 15.78 13.28 -15.95
C GLN A 101 14.71 13.74 -14.95
N THR A 102 13.59 13.02 -14.87
CA THR A 102 12.53 13.28 -13.89
C THR A 102 13.04 13.11 -12.46
N ILE A 103 13.78 12.02 -12.19
CA ILE A 103 14.38 11.78 -10.87
C ILE A 103 15.36 12.88 -10.49
N ARG A 104 16.21 13.34 -11.42
CA ARG A 104 17.10 14.49 -11.21
C ARG A 104 16.33 15.77 -10.86
N ARG A 105 15.26 16.05 -11.60
CA ARG A 105 14.40 17.23 -11.37
C ARG A 105 13.73 17.19 -10.00
N LEU A 106 13.25 16.02 -9.56
CA LEU A 106 12.71 15.84 -8.21
C LEU A 106 13.78 16.06 -7.13
N ARG A 107 14.99 15.53 -7.33
CA ARG A 107 16.14 15.75 -6.45
C ARG A 107 16.49 17.24 -6.35
N ASP A 108 16.54 17.95 -7.47
CA ASP A 108 16.88 19.39 -7.50
C ASP A 108 15.90 20.24 -6.68
N GLU A 109 14.66 19.77 -6.56
CA GLU A 109 13.60 20.36 -5.71
C GLU A 109 13.57 19.78 -4.28
N HIS A 110 14.63 19.06 -3.89
CA HIS A 110 14.84 18.44 -2.58
C HIS A 110 13.74 17.44 -2.19
N ILE A 111 13.18 16.74 -3.18
CA ILE A 111 12.20 15.66 -2.96
C ILE A 111 12.96 14.33 -2.96
N PRO A 112 12.99 13.59 -1.84
CA PRO A 112 13.64 12.28 -1.80
C PRO A 112 12.93 11.29 -2.73
N VAL A 113 13.70 10.61 -3.58
CA VAL A 113 13.17 9.64 -4.55
C VAL A 113 13.63 8.22 -4.24
N CYS A 114 12.66 7.31 -4.17
CA CYS A 114 12.89 5.87 -4.24
C CYS A 114 12.67 5.41 -5.68
N GLY A 115 13.74 4.96 -6.34
CA GLY A 115 13.68 4.42 -7.71
C GLY A 115 13.35 2.93 -7.75
N HIS A 116 13.44 2.32 -8.93
CA HIS A 116 13.21 0.89 -9.14
C HIS A 116 14.21 0.33 -10.16
N VAL A 117 14.81 -0.83 -9.88
CA VAL A 117 15.71 -1.59 -10.78
C VAL A 117 15.35 -3.09 -10.82
N GLY A 118 15.87 -3.82 -11.82
CA GLY A 118 15.52 -5.22 -12.02
C GLY A 118 14.21 -5.37 -12.79
N LEU A 119 13.29 -6.19 -12.30
CA LEU A 119 11.96 -6.31 -12.90
C LEU A 119 11.10 -5.11 -12.48
N ILE A 120 10.98 -4.11 -13.35
CA ILE A 120 10.04 -2.99 -13.13
C ILE A 120 8.71 -3.37 -13.78
N PRO A 121 7.59 -3.53 -13.05
CA PRO A 121 6.31 -3.98 -13.61
C PRO A 121 5.84 -3.18 -14.83
N ALA A 122 5.94 -1.84 -14.76
CA ALA A 122 5.57 -0.95 -15.86
C ALA A 122 6.43 -1.14 -17.12
N HIS A 123 7.63 -1.73 -16.98
CA HIS A 123 8.56 -2.01 -18.08
C HIS A 123 8.61 -3.50 -18.43
N ALA A 124 7.67 -4.33 -17.94
CA ALA A 124 7.72 -5.78 -18.11
C ALA A 124 7.76 -6.22 -19.59
N THR A 125 7.23 -5.43 -20.53
CA THR A 125 7.32 -5.70 -21.97
C THR A 125 8.77 -5.70 -22.47
N TRP A 126 9.62 -4.81 -21.96
CA TRP A 126 11.05 -4.73 -22.28
C TRP A 126 11.83 -5.94 -21.76
N THR A 127 11.35 -6.59 -20.69
CA THR A 127 11.98 -7.77 -20.08
C THR A 127 11.33 -9.09 -20.49
N GLY A 128 10.37 -9.06 -21.44
CA GLY A 128 9.68 -10.27 -21.92
C GLY A 128 8.73 -10.88 -20.89
N GLY A 129 8.10 -10.03 -20.08
CA GLY A 129 7.14 -10.34 -19.02
C GLY A 129 7.72 -10.21 -17.60
N PHE A 130 6.95 -10.69 -16.63
CA PHE A 130 7.31 -10.74 -15.21
C PHE A 130 8.34 -11.85 -14.94
N LYS A 131 9.59 -11.61 -15.35
CA LYS A 131 10.69 -12.57 -15.28
C LYS A 131 11.87 -12.01 -14.49
N ALA A 132 12.62 -12.92 -13.88
CA ALA A 132 13.83 -12.56 -13.17
C ALA A 132 14.89 -11.92 -14.09
N VAL A 133 15.46 -10.80 -13.64
CA VAL A 133 16.54 -10.06 -14.32
C VAL A 133 17.85 -10.27 -13.55
N GLY A 134 18.98 -10.38 -14.24
CA GLY A 134 20.28 -10.56 -13.59
C GLY A 134 20.77 -12.01 -13.44
N LYS A 135 20.17 -12.97 -14.17
CA LYS A 135 20.57 -14.39 -14.14
C LYS A 135 21.87 -14.70 -14.88
N THR A 136 22.32 -13.79 -15.74
CA THR A 136 23.59 -13.85 -16.47
C THR A 136 24.47 -12.68 -16.07
N ALA A 137 25.79 -12.78 -16.24
CA ALA A 137 26.70 -11.68 -15.94
C ALA A 137 26.34 -10.38 -16.68
N GLU A 138 25.95 -10.48 -17.95
CA GLU A 138 25.48 -9.35 -18.77
C GLU A 138 24.22 -8.69 -18.19
N SER A 139 23.18 -9.50 -17.91
CA SER A 139 21.94 -8.97 -17.31
C SER A 139 22.15 -8.43 -15.89
N ALA A 140 23.11 -8.97 -15.12
CA ALA A 140 23.47 -8.45 -13.81
C ALA A 140 24.21 -7.11 -13.93
N ALA A 141 25.09 -6.96 -14.93
CA ALA A 141 25.75 -5.70 -15.25
C ALA A 141 24.73 -4.63 -15.67
N PHE A 142 23.66 -5.02 -16.38
CA PHE A 142 22.54 -4.13 -16.68
C PHE A 142 21.85 -3.61 -15.41
N VAL A 143 21.49 -4.49 -14.46
CA VAL A 143 20.89 -4.06 -13.17
C VAL A 143 21.84 -3.14 -12.40
N TRP A 144 23.14 -3.47 -12.37
CA TRP A 144 24.14 -2.60 -11.76
C TRP A 144 24.21 -1.22 -12.42
N LYS A 145 24.15 -1.16 -13.76
CA LYS A 145 24.08 0.12 -14.47
C LYS A 145 22.84 0.92 -14.07
N GLN A 146 21.66 0.29 -13.99
CA GLN A 146 20.45 0.98 -13.53
C GLN A 146 20.62 1.58 -12.13
N VAL A 147 21.27 0.85 -11.21
CA VAL A 147 21.58 1.35 -9.86
C VAL A 147 22.51 2.57 -9.92
N LYS A 148 23.59 2.50 -10.70
CA LYS A 148 24.52 3.64 -10.88
C LYS A 148 23.85 4.84 -11.54
N ASP A 149 22.94 4.60 -12.48
CA ASP A 149 22.17 5.64 -13.13
C ASP A 149 21.22 6.34 -12.15
N LEU A 150 20.56 5.59 -11.26
CA LEU A 150 19.72 6.13 -10.18
C LEU A 150 20.55 6.90 -9.14
N GLU A 151 21.72 6.39 -8.76
CA GLU A 151 22.68 7.10 -7.91
C GLU A 151 23.05 8.45 -8.51
N ALA A 152 23.45 8.47 -9.79
CA ALA A 152 23.81 9.69 -10.50
C ALA A 152 22.61 10.65 -10.65
N ALA A 153 21.39 10.11 -10.73
CA ALA A 153 20.17 10.91 -10.73
C ALA A 153 19.83 11.49 -9.35
N GLY A 154 20.38 10.91 -8.27
CA GLY A 154 20.19 11.36 -6.89
C GLY A 154 18.99 10.74 -6.17
N ALA A 155 18.57 9.53 -6.58
CA ALA A 155 17.72 8.72 -5.72
C ALA A 155 18.44 8.44 -4.39
N PHE A 156 17.69 8.28 -3.28
CA PHE A 156 18.27 7.86 -2.00
C PHE A 156 18.12 6.35 -1.76
N ALA A 157 17.14 5.74 -2.43
CA ALA A 157 16.79 4.34 -2.33
C ALA A 157 16.39 3.78 -3.70
N ALA A 158 16.43 2.47 -3.84
CA ALA A 158 15.86 1.77 -4.98
C ALA A 158 15.23 0.45 -4.55
N GLU A 159 14.02 0.19 -5.05
CA GLU A 159 13.45 -1.16 -5.07
C GLU A 159 14.24 -2.00 -6.06
N ILE A 160 14.62 -3.22 -5.65
CA ILE A 160 15.27 -4.21 -6.50
C ILE A 160 14.40 -5.46 -6.52
N GLU A 161 13.73 -5.66 -7.65
CA GLU A 161 12.67 -6.66 -7.78
C GLU A 161 13.10 -7.85 -8.64
N VAL A 162 12.87 -9.06 -8.12
CA VAL A 162 13.11 -10.36 -8.80
C VAL A 162 14.51 -10.43 -9.46
N VAL A 163 15.54 -10.10 -8.68
CA VAL A 163 16.97 -10.25 -9.03
C VAL A 163 17.57 -11.39 -8.20
N PRO A 164 18.49 -12.23 -8.72
CA PRO A 164 19.15 -13.25 -7.91
C PRO A 164 19.78 -12.70 -6.63
N ALA A 165 19.64 -13.44 -5.53
CA ALA A 165 19.99 -12.95 -4.20
C ALA A 165 21.46 -12.55 -4.08
N GLU A 166 22.36 -13.31 -4.67
CA GLU A 166 23.79 -13.07 -4.67
C GLU A 166 24.15 -11.77 -5.41
N VAL A 167 23.46 -11.51 -6.53
CA VAL A 167 23.62 -10.28 -7.33
C VAL A 167 23.12 -9.06 -6.55
N ALA A 168 21.90 -9.13 -6.02
CA ALA A 168 21.31 -8.05 -5.24
C ALA A 168 22.14 -7.73 -3.98
N SER A 169 22.66 -8.76 -3.31
CA SER A 169 23.56 -8.61 -2.17
C SER A 169 24.89 -7.96 -2.56
N ALA A 170 25.46 -8.34 -3.71
CA ALA A 170 26.70 -7.75 -4.19
C ALA A 170 26.53 -6.27 -4.56
N ILE A 171 25.38 -5.91 -5.15
CA ILE A 171 25.00 -4.55 -5.48
C ILE A 171 24.80 -3.71 -4.21
N SER A 172 23.96 -4.18 -3.27
CA SER A 172 23.61 -3.44 -2.04
C SER A 172 24.85 -3.05 -1.22
N ARG A 173 25.88 -3.91 -1.17
CA ARG A 173 27.15 -3.61 -0.49
C ARG A 173 28.01 -2.54 -1.16
N ARG A 174 27.77 -2.22 -2.44
CA ARG A 174 28.63 -1.34 -3.26
C ARG A 174 27.98 -0.02 -3.65
N THR A 175 26.68 0.11 -3.45
CA THR A 175 25.92 1.33 -3.68
C THR A 175 25.67 2.07 -2.37
N PRO A 176 25.68 3.42 -2.35
CA PRO A 176 25.17 4.19 -1.22
C PRO A 176 23.64 4.18 -1.12
N LEU A 177 22.91 3.74 -2.14
CA LEU A 177 21.45 3.64 -2.08
C LEU A 177 21.00 2.65 -1.01
N ILE A 178 19.88 2.95 -0.35
CA ILE A 178 19.13 1.93 0.39
C ILE A 178 18.49 1.00 -0.63
N MET A 179 18.97 -0.24 -0.72
CA MET A 179 18.38 -1.25 -1.60
C MET A 179 17.24 -1.95 -0.88
N ILE A 180 16.06 -1.91 -1.48
CA ILE A 180 14.82 -2.46 -0.93
C ILE A 180 14.47 -3.72 -1.73
N SER A 181 14.67 -4.89 -1.14
CA SER A 181 14.43 -6.17 -1.81
C SER A 181 12.94 -6.45 -1.95
N MET A 182 12.51 -6.77 -3.16
CA MET A 182 11.20 -7.35 -3.45
C MET A 182 11.40 -8.67 -4.18
N GLY A 183 11.60 -9.73 -3.41
CA GLY A 183 11.97 -11.03 -3.95
C GLY A 183 13.41 -11.12 -4.50
N ALA A 184 14.31 -10.26 -4.04
CA ALA A 184 15.72 -10.26 -4.39
C ALA A 184 16.64 -10.78 -3.25
N GLY A 185 16.07 -11.54 -2.31
CA GLY A 185 16.79 -12.15 -1.18
C GLY A 185 17.05 -11.21 -0.01
N ALA A 186 17.72 -11.74 1.01
CA ALA A 186 17.90 -11.09 2.31
C ALA A 186 19.14 -10.18 2.40
N GLY A 187 19.97 -10.07 1.37
CA GLY A 187 21.22 -9.29 1.43
C GLY A 187 21.08 -7.81 1.07
N CYS A 188 19.86 -7.31 0.95
CA CYS A 188 19.58 -5.88 0.79
C CYS A 188 19.26 -5.21 2.13
N ASP A 189 19.16 -3.88 2.12
CA ASP A 189 19.02 -3.05 3.32
C ASP A 189 17.59 -3.04 3.88
N ALA A 190 16.60 -3.35 3.04
CA ALA A 190 15.21 -3.51 3.45
C ALA A 190 14.53 -4.68 2.74
N GLN A 191 13.44 -5.19 3.33
CA GLN A 191 12.56 -6.20 2.74
C GLN A 191 11.16 -5.62 2.54
N TYR A 192 10.59 -5.85 1.36
CA TYR A 192 9.31 -5.27 0.95
C TYR A 192 8.33 -6.34 0.47
N LEU A 193 7.11 -6.29 0.99
CA LEU A 193 5.98 -7.11 0.57
C LEU A 193 4.69 -6.28 0.55
N PHE A 194 3.67 -6.81 -0.10
CA PHE A 194 2.33 -6.25 -0.09
C PHE A 194 1.57 -6.72 1.16
N SER A 195 0.84 -5.82 1.83
CA SER A 195 0.05 -6.16 3.03
C SER A 195 -0.95 -7.26 2.72
N GLU A 196 -1.57 -7.26 1.54
CA GLU A 196 -2.54 -8.27 1.14
C GLU A 196 -1.96 -9.69 1.12
N ASP A 197 -0.68 -9.82 0.73
CA ASP A 197 0.02 -11.11 0.76
C ASP A 197 0.37 -11.51 2.19
N VAL A 198 0.81 -10.55 3.02
CA VAL A 198 1.19 -10.79 4.43
C VAL A 198 -0.02 -11.16 5.28
N LEU A 199 -1.12 -10.41 5.13
CA LEU A 199 -2.39 -10.59 5.82
C LEU A 199 -3.20 -11.76 5.25
N GLY A 200 -2.88 -12.22 4.05
CA GLY A 200 -3.59 -13.30 3.40
C GLY A 200 -4.96 -12.91 2.87
N THR A 201 -5.15 -11.65 2.48
CA THR A 201 -6.38 -11.16 1.85
C THR A 201 -6.34 -11.30 0.33
N ASN A 202 -5.15 -11.45 -0.26
CA ASN A 202 -4.98 -11.74 -1.68
C ASN A 202 -5.67 -13.07 -2.03
N ARG A 203 -6.65 -13.02 -2.94
CA ARG A 203 -7.41 -14.18 -3.43
C ARG A 203 -6.86 -14.76 -4.74
N GLY A 204 -5.94 -14.04 -5.37
CA GLY A 204 -5.30 -14.44 -6.61
C GLY A 204 -4.07 -15.31 -6.37
N ARG A 205 -3.14 -15.23 -7.33
CA ARG A 205 -1.87 -15.95 -7.25
C ARG A 205 -0.87 -15.18 -6.39
N TYR A 206 -0.36 -15.84 -5.35
CA TYR A 206 0.72 -15.30 -4.54
C TYR A 206 2.04 -15.29 -5.32
N PRO A 207 2.81 -14.18 -5.30
CA PRO A 207 4.18 -14.18 -5.79
C PRO A 207 5.02 -15.22 -5.05
N ARG A 208 5.94 -15.90 -5.75
CA ARG A 208 6.81 -16.94 -5.14
C ARG A 208 7.59 -16.44 -3.93
N HIS A 209 7.94 -15.15 -3.91
CA HIS A 209 8.73 -14.54 -2.85
C HIS A 209 7.89 -14.01 -1.68
N ALA A 210 6.57 -13.99 -1.82
CA ALA A 210 5.69 -13.55 -0.75
C ALA A 210 5.56 -14.62 0.34
N LYS A 211 5.28 -14.18 1.56
CA LYS A 211 5.00 -15.06 2.69
C LYS A 211 3.71 -14.63 3.36
N ARG A 212 2.76 -15.56 3.42
CA ARG A 212 1.48 -15.40 4.11
C ARG A 212 1.63 -15.65 5.60
N TYR A 213 1.27 -14.68 6.44
CA TYR A 213 1.34 -14.78 7.90
C TYR A 213 -0.02 -15.00 8.56
N ARG A 214 -1.12 -14.63 7.87
CA ARG A 214 -2.52 -14.82 8.29
C ARG A 214 -3.37 -15.25 7.10
N ASP A 215 -4.61 -15.66 7.35
CA ASP A 215 -5.60 -15.99 6.32
C ASP A 215 -6.87 -15.17 6.53
N LEU A 216 -6.76 -13.85 6.35
CA LEU A 216 -7.91 -12.96 6.56
C LEU A 216 -8.98 -13.12 5.48
N ALA A 217 -8.65 -13.66 4.30
CA ALA A 217 -9.65 -14.01 3.29
C ALA A 217 -10.68 -15.01 3.83
N ALA A 218 -10.22 -16.04 4.55
CA ALA A 218 -11.12 -17.02 5.18
C ALA A 218 -12.04 -16.38 6.25
N GLU A 219 -11.51 -15.45 7.05
CA GLU A 219 -12.33 -14.72 8.02
C GLU A 219 -13.35 -13.81 7.37
N PHE A 220 -12.99 -13.14 6.27
CA PHE A 220 -13.95 -12.35 5.50
C PHE A 220 -15.03 -13.20 4.85
N ASP A 221 -14.69 -14.39 4.34
CA ASP A 221 -15.67 -15.32 3.79
C ASP A 221 -16.63 -15.82 4.88
N ARG A 222 -16.10 -16.12 6.07
CA ARG A 222 -16.92 -16.48 7.23
C ARG A 222 -17.88 -15.35 7.59
N ILE A 223 -17.39 -14.12 7.77
CA ILE A 223 -18.21 -12.95 8.08
C ILE A 223 -19.25 -12.69 6.98
N GLN A 224 -18.89 -12.89 5.71
CA GLN A 224 -19.81 -12.69 4.61
C GLN A 224 -20.95 -13.71 4.61
N ASN A 225 -20.65 -14.96 4.96
CA ASN A 225 -21.69 -15.99 5.14
C ASN A 225 -22.63 -15.66 6.31
N GLU A 226 -22.09 -15.16 7.43
CA GLU A 226 -22.92 -14.70 8.57
C GLU A 226 -23.84 -13.53 8.17
N ARG A 227 -23.35 -12.57 7.37
CA ARG A 227 -24.19 -11.48 6.85
C ARG A 227 -25.33 -12.00 5.99
N ILE A 228 -25.02 -12.95 5.09
CA ILE A 228 -26.03 -13.57 4.23
C ILE A 228 -27.07 -14.31 5.08
N ALA A 229 -26.63 -15.10 6.06
CA ALA A 229 -27.52 -15.84 6.96
C ALA A 229 -28.46 -14.89 7.72
N ALA A 230 -27.92 -13.88 8.40
CA ALA A 230 -28.72 -12.92 9.16
C ALA A 230 -29.73 -12.18 8.27
N PHE A 231 -29.35 -11.79 7.05
CA PHE A 231 -30.26 -11.12 6.13
C PHE A 231 -31.33 -12.08 5.57
N SER A 232 -30.98 -13.35 5.35
CA SER A 232 -31.92 -14.39 4.94
C SER A 232 -32.96 -14.70 6.02
N GLU A 233 -32.53 -14.77 7.28
CA GLU A 233 -33.38 -14.95 8.46
C GLU A 233 -34.35 -13.78 8.60
N TYR A 234 -33.84 -12.55 8.61
CA TYR A 234 -34.68 -11.35 8.66
C TYR A 234 -35.71 -11.34 7.52
N ALA A 235 -35.28 -11.65 6.29
CA ALA A 235 -36.20 -11.70 5.15
C ALA A 235 -37.25 -12.81 5.29
N ALA A 236 -36.93 -13.93 5.96
CA ALA A 236 -37.88 -14.99 6.25
C ALA A 236 -38.90 -14.56 7.32
N ASP A 237 -38.46 -13.81 8.33
CA ASP A 237 -39.35 -13.26 9.35
C ASP A 237 -40.36 -12.29 8.73
N ILE A 238 -39.93 -11.43 7.79
CA ILE A 238 -40.85 -10.55 7.05
C ILE A 238 -41.86 -11.35 6.23
N ARG A 239 -41.42 -12.37 5.49
CA ARG A 239 -42.31 -13.17 4.63
C ARG A 239 -43.32 -13.99 5.42
N SER A 240 -42.94 -14.46 6.61
CA SER A 240 -43.81 -15.25 7.48
C SER A 240 -44.68 -14.39 8.39
N GLY A 241 -44.39 -13.09 8.52
CA GLY A 241 -45.02 -12.21 9.50
C GLY A 241 -44.51 -12.42 10.93
N ALA A 242 -43.41 -13.16 11.13
CA ALA A 242 -42.79 -13.35 12.44
C ALA A 242 -42.13 -12.06 12.96
N TYR A 243 -41.69 -11.18 12.05
CA TYR A 243 -41.27 -9.81 12.37
C TYR A 243 -42.16 -8.80 11.64
N PRO A 244 -42.57 -7.70 12.31
CA PRO A 244 -42.28 -7.37 13.71
C PRO A 244 -43.11 -8.20 14.72
N GLU A 245 -42.47 -8.62 15.82
CA GLU A 245 -43.16 -9.08 17.04
C GLU A 245 -43.84 -7.91 17.78
N PRO A 246 -44.84 -8.15 18.67
CA PRO A 246 -45.52 -7.10 19.43
C PRO A 246 -44.58 -6.14 20.17
N ARG A 247 -43.45 -6.63 20.72
CA ARG A 247 -42.45 -5.77 21.39
C ARG A 247 -41.79 -4.72 20.50
N HIS A 248 -41.84 -4.91 19.18
CA HIS A 248 -41.33 -3.96 18.20
C HIS A 248 -42.43 -2.99 17.70
N MET A 249 -43.69 -3.25 18.03
CA MET A 249 -44.82 -2.42 17.61
C MET A 249 -45.03 -1.30 18.62
N VAL A 250 -45.44 -0.14 18.12
CA VAL A 250 -45.96 0.95 18.94
C VAL A 250 -47.47 0.97 18.76
N GLU A 251 -48.19 0.97 19.87
CA GLU A 251 -49.65 0.99 19.86
C GLU A 251 -50.17 2.43 19.93
N ALA A 252 -51.26 2.70 19.23
CA ALA A 252 -52.01 3.94 19.36
C ALA A 252 -53.08 3.79 20.45
N ASP A 253 -53.41 4.89 21.13
CA ASP A 253 -54.62 4.91 21.95
C ASP A 253 -55.87 4.68 21.07
N ALA A 254 -56.78 3.83 21.54
CA ALA A 254 -57.93 3.39 20.77
C ALA A 254 -58.94 4.51 20.46
N GLU A 255 -58.99 5.57 21.28
CA GLU A 255 -59.84 6.72 21.00
C GLU A 255 -59.20 7.62 19.94
N GLU A 256 -57.91 7.88 20.04
CA GLU A 256 -57.17 8.68 19.06
C GLU A 256 -57.13 8.00 17.68
N LEU A 257 -57.01 6.68 17.62
CA LEU A 257 -57.09 5.92 16.37
C LEU A 257 -58.46 6.11 15.68
N ARG A 258 -59.56 6.02 16.44
CA ARG A 258 -60.93 6.21 15.89
C ARG A 258 -61.16 7.63 15.37
N LYS A 259 -60.62 8.65 16.04
CA LYS A 259 -60.68 10.04 15.55
C LYS A 259 -59.95 10.18 14.22
N PHE A 260 -58.80 9.54 14.09
CA PHE A 260 -58.02 9.55 12.86
C PHE A 260 -58.71 8.81 11.70
N GLU A 261 -59.30 7.64 11.95
CA GLU A 261 -60.07 6.90 10.96
C GLU A 261 -61.27 7.71 10.44
N ALA A 262 -62.04 8.34 11.35
CA ALA A 262 -63.16 9.20 10.95
C ALA A 262 -62.72 10.44 10.15
N PHE A 263 -61.54 10.98 10.44
CA PHE A 263 -60.94 12.05 9.64
C PHE A 263 -60.62 11.59 8.22
N LEU A 264 -60.04 10.39 8.05
CA LEU A 264 -59.73 9.84 6.72
C LEU A 264 -60.99 9.58 5.88
N ASP A 265 -62.04 9.02 6.50
CA ASP A 265 -63.31 8.75 5.82
C ASP A 265 -64.02 10.02 5.34
N ALA A 266 -63.78 11.17 6.00
CA ALA A 266 -64.34 12.45 5.61
C ALA A 266 -63.57 13.15 4.47
N GLU A 267 -62.32 12.75 4.21
CA GLU A 267 -61.46 13.28 3.14
C GLU A 267 -61.54 12.47 1.83
N GLY A 268 -62.10 11.25 1.87
CA GLY A 268 -62.30 10.37 0.71
C GLY A 268 -63.65 10.55 0.02
#